data_AF-A0A381D036-F1
#
_entry.id   AF-A0A381D036-F1
#
_cell.length_a   1.000
_cell.length_b   1.000
_cell.length_c   1.000
_cell.angle_alpha   90.00
_cell.angle_beta   90.00
_cell.angle_gamma   90.00
#
_symmetry.space_group_name_H-M   'P 1'
#
loop_
_entity.id
_entity.type
_entity.pdbx_description
1 polymer ?
#
loop_
_entity_poly.entity_id
_entity_poly.type
_entity_poly.pdbx_seq_one_letter_code
_entity_poly.pdbx_strand_id
1 'polypeptide(L)'
;MSEKYTPFELESILLYEKDTYKIVAEKAYTNKDEKFCIGLKSNGFPINSYLIFPPQLNLDLLKSLLRQDGAKNDKIIEFIKIIMEK
;
A
#
# COMPACT_ATOMS: atom_id res chain seq x y z
N MET A 1 0.74 -3.34 28.79
CA MET A 1 0.62 -2.15 27.93
C MET A 1 0.53 -2.65 26.51
N SER A 2 -0.59 -2.41 25.80
CA SER A 2 -0.69 -2.80 24.39
C SER A 2 0.07 -1.74 23.60
N GLU A 3 1.34 -1.99 23.31
CA GLU A 3 2.03 -1.24 22.28
C GLU A 3 1.15 -1.29 21.04
N LYS A 4 0.66 -0.13 20.59
CA LYS A 4 -0.04 -0.02 19.31
C LYS A 4 0.99 -0.42 18.26
N TYR A 5 0.96 -1.68 17.85
CA TYR A 5 1.74 -2.15 16.72
C TYR A 5 1.22 -1.41 15.49
N THR A 6 1.87 -0.30 15.14
CA THR A 6 1.67 0.41 13.88
C THR A 6 2.72 -0.13 12.92
N PRO A 7 2.38 -1.05 12.01
CA PRO A 7 3.34 -1.58 11.04
C PRO A 7 3.88 -0.51 10.07
N PHE A 8 3.39 0.74 10.16
CA PHE A 8 3.54 1.78 9.15
C PHE A 8 3.84 3.17 9.71
N GLU A 9 4.60 3.97 8.96
CA GLU A 9 4.72 5.41 9.16
C GLU A 9 3.40 6.12 8.77
N LEU A 10 3.05 7.21 9.46
CA LEU A 10 1.73 7.85 9.42
C LEU A 10 1.32 8.42 8.05
N GLU A 11 2.24 8.55 7.09
CA GLU A 11 1.95 9.10 5.77
C GLU A 11 1.69 8.01 4.73
N SER A 12 0.40 7.73 4.50
CA SER A 12 -0.06 6.80 3.47
C SER A 12 -0.23 7.49 2.11
N ILE A 13 0.37 6.96 1.06
CA ILE A 13 0.19 7.44 -0.31
C ILE A 13 -1.00 6.70 -0.94
N LEU A 14 -2.07 7.44 -1.25
CA LEU A 14 -3.24 6.88 -1.95
C LEU A 14 -2.88 6.52 -3.40
N LEU A 15 -3.05 5.24 -3.75
CA LEU A 15 -2.85 4.72 -5.10
C LEU A 15 -4.17 4.60 -5.87
N TYR A 16 -5.22 4.18 -5.16
CA TYR A 16 -6.52 3.90 -5.76
C TYR A 16 -7.62 3.93 -4.70
N GLU A 17 -8.83 4.35 -5.09
CA GLU A 17 -10.00 4.41 -4.20
C GLU A 17 -11.24 3.85 -4.90
N LYS A 18 -12.02 3.06 -4.16
CA LYS A 18 -13.38 2.63 -4.47
C LYS A 18 -14.28 2.90 -3.28
N ASP A 19 -15.59 2.84 -3.49
CA ASP A 19 -16.59 3.08 -2.44
C ASP A 19 -16.35 2.26 -1.16
N THR A 20 -15.84 1.03 -1.28
CA THR A 20 -15.65 0.12 -0.15
C THR A 20 -14.22 0.06 0.40
N TYR A 21 -13.21 0.49 -0.36
CA TYR A 21 -11.81 0.42 0.07
C TYR A 21 -10.89 1.40 -0.65
N LYS A 22 -9.74 1.68 -0.02
CA LYS A 22 -8.60 2.40 -0.56
C LYS A 22 -7.41 1.46 -0.66
N ILE A 23 -6.63 1.64 -1.71
CA ILE A 23 -5.30 1.05 -1.83
C ILE A 23 -4.30 2.15 -1.53
N VAL A 24 -3.47 1.91 -0.52
CA VAL A 24 -2.44 2.84 -0.08
C VAL A 24 -1.09 2.16 -0.09
N ALA A 25 -0.05 2.91 -0.44
CA ALA A 25 1.32 2.52 -0.16
C ALA A 25 1.74 3.19 1.16
N GLU A 26 2.23 2.38 2.09
CA GLU A 26 2.71 2.83 3.40
C GLU A 26 4.15 2.37 3.61
N LYS A 27 4.98 3.22 4.22
CA LYS A 27 6.36 2.88 4.54
C LYS A 27 6.38 1.99 5.78
N ALA A 28 6.98 0.81 5.68
CA ALA A 28 7.02 -0.18 6.76
C ALA A 28 7.97 0.26 7.88
N TYR A 29 7.53 0.16 9.15
CA TYR A 29 8.39 0.42 10.32
C TYR A 29 9.40 -0.70 10.60
N THR A 30 9.02 -1.93 10.28
CA THR A 30 9.61 -3.13 10.91
C THR A 30 10.60 -3.89 10.05
N ASN A 31 10.82 -3.48 8.79
CA ASN A 31 11.75 -4.17 7.90
C ASN A 31 12.54 -3.16 7.07
N LYS A 32 13.75 -2.80 7.53
CA LYS A 32 14.61 -1.80 6.85
C LYS A 32 14.95 -2.17 5.40
N ASP A 33 14.83 -3.46 5.06
CA ASP A 33 15.05 -4.00 3.71
C ASP A 33 13.81 -3.90 2.80
N GLU A 34 12.61 -3.69 3.35
CA GLU A 34 11.39 -3.44 2.59
C GLU A 34 11.06 -1.95 2.63
N LYS A 35 11.48 -1.24 1.57
CA LYS A 35 11.32 0.22 1.43
C LYS A 35 9.86 0.70 1.58
N PHE A 36 8.87 -0.15 1.29
CA PHE A 36 7.43 0.11 1.48
C PHE A 36 6.58 -1.18 1.41
N CYS A 37 5.35 -1.10 1.91
CA CYS A 37 4.32 -2.13 1.75
C CYS A 37 3.06 -1.53 1.09
N ILE A 38 2.23 -2.38 0.50
CA ILE A 38 0.92 -1.99 -0.03
C ILE A 38 -0.16 -2.52 0.90
N GLY A 39 -1.05 -1.63 1.29
CA GLY A 39 -2.19 -1.89 2.16
C GLY A 39 -3.52 -1.70 1.46
N LEU A 40 -4.48 -2.58 1.75
CA LEU A 40 -5.90 -2.28 1.56
C LEU A 40 -6.47 -1.70 2.86
N LYS A 41 -6.97 -0.48 2.78
CA LYS A 41 -7.66 0.21 3.87
C LYS A 41 -9.17 0.22 3.58
N SER A 42 -9.98 -0.25 4.53
CA SER A 42 -11.43 -0.17 4.39
C SER A 42 -11.91 1.28 4.39
N ASN A 43 -12.87 1.61 3.50
CA ASN A 43 -13.60 2.89 3.56
C ASN A 43 -14.83 2.81 4.49
N GLY A 44 -15.15 1.62 5.01
CA GLY A 44 -16.26 1.36 5.93
C GLY A 44 -15.81 0.75 7.25
N PHE A 45 -16.68 -0.05 7.88
CA PHE A 45 -16.37 -0.73 9.15
C PHE A 45 -15.61 -2.05 8.90
N PRO A 46 -14.47 -2.31 9.59
CA PRO A 46 -13.80 -1.47 10.58
C PRO A 46 -12.96 -0.35 9.94
N ILE A 47 -13.07 0.88 10.45
CA ILE A 47 -12.51 2.12 9.86
C ILE A 47 -10.96 2.15 9.82
N ASN A 48 -10.28 1.15 10.38
CA ASN A 48 -8.81 1.04 10.39
C ASN A 48 -8.34 -0.42 10.19
N SER A 49 -9.06 -1.23 9.42
CA SER A 49 -8.57 -2.55 9.02
C SER A 49 -7.60 -2.42 7.85
N TYR A 50 -6.40 -2.99 8.01
CA TYR A 50 -5.35 -3.02 6.99
C TYR A 50 -5.08 -4.47 6.57
N LEU A 51 -5.16 -4.74 5.27
CA LEU A 51 -4.59 -5.96 4.71
C LEU A 51 -3.24 -5.61 4.07
N ILE A 52 -2.16 -6.17 4.62
CA ILE A 52 -0.79 -5.93 4.14
C ILE A 52 -0.39 -7.08 3.23
N PHE A 53 0.05 -6.78 2.02
CA PHE A 53 0.54 -7.80 1.10
C PHE A 53 2.05 -8.02 1.24
N PRO A 54 2.53 -9.27 1.13
CA PRO A 54 3.96 -9.56 1.04
C PRO A 54 4.56 -8.94 -0.24
N PRO A 55 5.86 -8.60 -0.27
CA PRO A 55 6.49 -7.87 -1.38
C PRO A 55 6.29 -8.50 -2.77
N GLN A 56 6.25 -9.83 -2.82
CA GLN A 56 6.04 -10.59 -4.06
C GLN A 56 4.66 -10.31 -4.68
N LEU A 57 3.64 -10.07 -3.85
CA LEU A 57 2.28 -9.73 -4.29
C LEU A 57 2.11 -8.24 -4.61
N ASN A 58 3.01 -7.38 -4.13
CA ASN A 58 2.94 -5.94 -4.36
C ASN A 58 3.12 -5.59 -5.85
N LEU A 59 4.04 -6.25 -6.55
CA LEU A 59 4.33 -5.94 -7.95
C LEU A 59 3.15 -6.25 -8.89
N ASP A 60 2.52 -7.41 -8.73
CA ASP A 60 1.39 -7.81 -9.56
C ASP A 60 0.16 -6.97 -9.27
N LEU A 61 -0.07 -6.60 -8.01
CA LEU A 61 -1.10 -5.67 -7.61
C LEU A 61 -0.90 -4.29 -8.27
N LEU A 62 0.31 -3.72 -8.19
CA LEU A 62 0.63 -2.44 -8.83
C LEU A 62 0.43 -2.47 -10.33
N LYS A 63 0.87 -3.52 -11.02
CA LYS A 63 0.68 -3.70 -12.47
C LYS A 63 -0.81 -3.79 -12.84
N SER A 64 -1.61 -4.46 -12.01
CA SER A 64 -3.06 -4.55 -12.19
C SER A 64 -3.72 -3.16 -12.07
N LEU A 65 -3.25 -2.32 -11.15
CA LEU A 65 -3.78 -0.97 -10.93
C LEU A 65 -3.50 0.00 -12.07
N LEU A 66 -2.42 -0.16 -12.83
CA LEU A 66 -2.16 0.67 -14.01
C LEU A 66 -3.26 0.57 -15.08
N ARG A 67 -4.08 -0.48 -15.03
CA ARG A 67 -5.21 -0.70 -15.94
C ARG A 67 -6.55 -0.22 -15.37
N GLN A 68 -6.56 0.29 -14.14
CA GLN A 68 -7.78 0.77 -13.48
C GLN A 68 -7.95 2.27 -13.70
N ASP A 69 -9.16 2.67 -14.08
CA ASP A 69 -9.50 4.08 -14.21
C ASP A 69 -9.54 4.75 -12.82
N GLY A 70 -9.01 5.97 -12.72
CA GLY A 70 -8.85 6.70 -11.44
C GLY A 70 -7.65 6.28 -10.59
N ALA A 71 -6.80 5.36 -11.06
CA ALA A 71 -5.55 5.01 -10.39
C ALA A 71 -4.48 6.10 -10.55
N LYS A 72 -3.68 6.34 -9.50
CA LYS A 72 -2.55 7.29 -9.56
C LYS A 72 -1.34 6.64 -10.21
N ASN A 73 -1.38 6.51 -11.54
CA ASN A 73 -0.38 5.80 -12.33
C ASN A 73 1.05 6.31 -12.10
N ASP A 74 1.26 7.61 -11.93
CA ASP A 74 2.60 8.17 -11.63
C ASP A 74 3.20 7.58 -10.36
N LYS A 75 2.39 7.48 -9.30
CA LYS A 75 2.81 6.91 -8.02
C LYS A 75 3.00 5.40 -8.10
N ILE A 76 2.14 4.71 -8.82
CA ILE A 76 2.25 3.27 -9.05
C ILE A 76 3.56 2.94 -9.78
N ILE A 77 3.92 3.70 -10.82
CA ILE A 77 5.18 3.54 -11.56
C ILE A 77 6.39 3.80 -10.66
N GLU A 78 6.34 4.85 -9.82
CA GLU A 78 7.38 5.15 -8.83
C GLU A 78 7.63 3.96 -7.90
N PHE A 79 6.57 3.36 -7.35
CA PHE A 79 6.67 2.18 -6.48
C PHE A 79 7.17 0.92 -7.20
N ILE A 80 6.75 0.69 -8.44
CA ILE A 80 7.26 -0.42 -9.26
C ILE A 80 8.78 -0.27 -9.45
N LYS A 81 9.27 0.93 -9.78
CA LYS A 81 10.71 1.20 -9.91
C LYS A 81 11.44 0.92 -8.60
N ILE A 82 10.91 1.38 -7.47
CA ILE A 82 11.51 1.13 -6.14
C ILE A 82 11.63 -0.38 -5.83
N ILE A 83 10.64 -1.20 -6.23
CA ILE A 83 10.70 -2.67 -6.09
C ILE A 83 11.72 -3.29 -7.04
N MET A 84 11.77 -2.82 -8.29
CA MET A 84 12.59 -3.39 -9.36
C MET A 84 14.06 -2.96 -9.30
N GLU A 85 14.37 -1.77 -8.78
CA GLU A 85 15.73 -1.28 -8.52
C GLU A 85 16.35 -1.88 -7.23
N LYS A 86 15.89 -3.07 -6.85
CA LYS A 86 16.51 -3.90 -5.81
C LYS A 86 17.86 -4.46 -6.27
#